data_AF-A0A4R3ZV42-F1
#
_entry.id   AF-A0A4R3ZV42-F1
#
_cell.length_a   1.000
_cell.length_b   1.000
_cell.length_c   1.000
_cell.angle_alpha   90.00
_cell.angle_beta   90.00
_cell.angle_gamma   90.00
#
_symmetry.space_group_name_H-M   'P 1'
#
loop_
_entity.id
_entity.type
_entity.pdbx_description
1 polymer ?
#
loop_
_entity_poly.entity_id
_entity_poly.type
_entity_poly.pdbx_seq_one_letter_code
_entity_poly.pdbx_strand_id
1 'polypeptide(L)' 'MIGAFFTVHLGSGVHVSDNGRELIAVVGLAAAVFGLVGPGRYSVDAVLARGRADRA' A
#
# COMPACT_ATOMS: atom_id res chain seq x y z
N MET A 1 4.05 1.29 6.96
CA MET A 1 3.55 0.30 7.93
C MET A 1 4.54 -0.01 9.05
N ILE A 2 5.84 -0.15 8.75
CA ILE A 2 6.87 -0.53 9.74
C ILE A 2 6.86 0.36 11.00
N GLY A 3 6.81 1.69 10.88
CA GLY A 3 6.74 2.58 12.06
C GLY A 3 5.51 2.36 12.95
N ALA A 4 4.33 2.23 12.34
CA ALA A 4 3.08 1.97 13.06
C ALA A 4 3.04 0.59 13.74
N PHE A 5 3.76 -0.38 13.17
CA PHE A 5 3.92 -1.69 13.80
C PHE A 5 4.62 -1.57 15.15
N PHE A 6 5.74 -0.84 15.21
CA PHE A 6 6.52 -0.69 16.44
C PHE A 6 5.86 0.21 17.49
N THR A 7 5.12 1.24 17.08
CA THR A 7 4.53 2.21 18.02
C THR A 7 3.15 1.82 18.52
N VAL A 8 2.34 1.14 17.69
CA VAL A 8 0.92 0.89 18.00
C VAL A 8 0.57 -0.60 18.03
N HIS A 9 1.27 -1.48 17.31
CA HIS A 9 0.81 -2.87 17.10
C HIS A 9 1.72 -3.96 17.72
N LEU A 10 2.89 -3.58 18.24
CA LEU A 10 3.87 -4.53 18.78
C LEU A 10 3.31 -5.27 20.01
N GLY A 11 2.55 -4.56 20.85
CA GLY A 11 1.85 -5.11 22.01
C GLY A 11 0.39 -5.50 21.76
N SER A 12 -0.12 -5.26 20.55
CA SER A 12 -1.51 -5.55 20.21
C SER A 12 -1.71 -7.00 19.79
N GLY A 13 -2.96 -7.48 19.92
CA GLY A 13 -3.35 -8.80 19.48
C GLY A 13 -3.27 -8.99 17.96
N VAL A 14 -3.87 -10.07 17.45
CA VAL A 14 -3.94 -10.32 16.00
C VAL A 14 -5.11 -9.56 15.36
N HIS A 15 -6.26 -9.54 16.03
CA HIS A 15 -7.53 -9.05 15.48
C HIS A 15 -7.64 -7.52 15.47
N VAL A 16 -8.21 -6.98 14.40
CA VAL A 16 -8.40 -5.53 14.17
C VAL A 16 -9.26 -4.87 15.24
N SER A 17 -10.21 -5.60 15.83
CA SER A 17 -11.05 -5.13 16.94
C SER A 17 -10.22 -4.71 18.16
N ASP A 18 -9.00 -5.25 18.31
CA ASP A 18 -8.08 -4.98 19.40
C ASP A 18 -6.84 -4.20 18.94
N ASN A 19 -6.96 -3.40 17.86
CA ASN A 19 -5.82 -2.74 17.19
C ASN A 19 -4.74 -3.73 16.73
N GLY A 20 -5.15 -4.93 16.31
CA GLY A 20 -4.25 -6.02 15.98
C GLY A 20 -3.51 -5.86 14.65
N ARG A 21 -2.42 -6.63 14.52
CA ARG A 21 -1.43 -6.48 13.42
C ARG A 21 -1.88 -7.00 12.06
N GLU A 22 -3.04 -7.65 11.95
CA GLU A 22 -3.50 -8.27 10.69
C GLU A 22 -3.66 -7.27 9.54
N LEU A 23 -4.29 -6.11 9.81
CA LEU A 23 -4.53 -5.10 8.78
C LEU A 23 -3.22 -4.49 8.29
N ILE A 24 -2.31 -4.18 9.21
CA ILE A 24 -0.98 -3.67 8.87
C ILE A 24 -0.19 -4.67 8.05
N ALA A 25 -0.28 -5.96 8.37
CA ALA A 25 0.39 -7.02 7.61
C ALA A 25 -0.14 -7.08 6.18
N VAL A 26 -1.47 -7.05 5.99
CA VAL A 26 -2.10 -7.04 4.66
C VAL A 26 -1.72 -5.80 3.87
N VAL A 27 -1.79 -4.61 4.47
CA VAL A 27 -1.42 -3.35 3.81
C VAL A 27 0.07 -3.33 3.47
N GLY A 28 0.92 -3.81 4.37
CA GLY A 28 2.36 -3.96 4.14
C GLY A 28 2.67 -4.89 2.98
N LEU A 29 1.98 -6.03 2.92
CA LEU A 29 2.12 -6.98 1.82
C LEU A 29 1.64 -6.39 0.49
N ALA A 30 0.47 -5.75 0.48
CA ALA A 30 -0.04 -5.09 -0.73
C ALA A 30 0.92 -4.02 -1.24
N ALA A 31 1.47 -3.18 -0.35
CA ALA A 31 2.46 -2.19 -0.70
C ALA A 31 3.74 -2.82 -1.28
N ALA A 32 4.22 -3.93 -0.69
CA ALA A 32 5.38 -4.66 -1.21
C ALA A 32 5.11 -5.22 -2.61
N VAL A 33 3.93 -5.80 -2.85
CA VAL A 33 3.52 -6.29 -4.18
C VAL A 33 3.53 -5.16 -5.20
N PHE A 34 2.91 -4.02 -4.89
CA PHE A 34 2.91 -2.86 -5.81
C PHE A 34 4.31 -2.31 -6.05
N GLY A 35 5.18 -2.29 -5.03
CA GLY A 35 6.55 -1.83 -5.18
C GLY A 35 7.42 -2.77 -6.04
N LEU A 36 7.22 -4.08 -5.92
CA LEU A 36 8.00 -5.08 -6.66
C LEU A 36 7.50 -5.30 -8.08
N VAL A 37 6.18 -5.39 -8.27
CA VAL A 37 5.56 -5.65 -9.58
C VAL A 37 5.40 -4.35 -10.38
N GLY A 38 5.26 -3.22 -9.69
CA GLY A 38 4.99 -1.92 -10.27
C GLY A 38 3.48 -1.64 -10.41
N PRO A 39 3.08 -0.35 -10.46
CA PRO A 39 1.67 0.08 -10.54
C PRO A 39 1.02 -0.11 -11.92
N GLY A 40 1.80 -0.48 -12.95
CA GLY A 40 1.31 -0.71 -14.31
C GLY A 40 0.57 0.50 -14.89
N ARG A 41 -0.61 0.25 -15.50
CA ARG A 41 -1.47 1.29 -16.09
C ARG A 41 -2.02 2.31 -15.09
N TYR A 42 -1.97 1.99 -13.80
CA TYR A 42 -2.41 2.86 -12.72
C TYR A 42 -1.28 3.77 -12.20
N SER A 43 -0.08 3.67 -12.79
CA SER A 43 1.00 4.64 -12.55
C SER A 43 0.57 6.06 -12.90
N VAL A 44 1.00 7.03 -12.11
CA VAL A 44 0.82 8.46 -12.42
C VAL A 44 1.43 8.79 -13.78
N ASP A 45 2.60 8.23 -14.11
CA ASP A 45 3.25 8.44 -15.41
C ASP A 45 2.39 7.94 -16.57
N ALA A 46 1.76 6.77 -16.40
CA ALA A 46 0.90 6.18 -17.42
C ALA A 46 -0.37 7.01 -17.63
N VAL A 47 -0.97 7.52 -16.55
CA VAL A 47 -2.15 8.39 -16.61
C VAL A 47 -1.81 9.72 -17.30
N LEU A 48 -0.68 10.34 -16.96
CA LEU A 48 -0.23 11.59 -17.57
C LEU A 48 0.15 11.43 -19.04
N ALA A 49 0.75 10.30 -19.42
CA ALA A 49 1.06 9.99 -20.82
C ALA A 49 -0.21 9.85 -21.66
N ARG A 50 -1.23 9.14 -21.14
CA ARG A 50 -2.52 8.98 -21.83
C ARG A 50 -3.25 10.32 -22.02
N GLY A 51 -3.30 11.14 -20.97
CA GLY A 51 -3.94 12.46 -21.05
C GLY A 51 -3.25 13.44 -22.00
N ARG A 52 -1.95 13.25 -22.32
CA ARG A 52 -1.25 14.02 -23.35
C ARG A 52 -1.55 13.52 -24.76
N ALA A 53 -1.66 12.21 -24.96
CA ALA A 53 -2.03 11.62 -26.25
C ALA A 53 -3.43 12.06 -26.69
N ASP A 54 -4.38 12.15 -25.77
CA ASP A 54 -5.76 12.59 -26.07
C ASP A 54 -5.87 14.08 -26.47
N ARG A 55 -4.79 14.87 -26.31
CA ARG A 55 -4.76 16.31 -26.62
C ARG A 55 -3.98 16.65 -27.90
N ALA A 56 -3.26 15.70 -28.47
CA ALA A 56 -2.46 15.86 -29.69
C ALA A 56 -3.27 15.42 -30.92
#